data_AF-A0A401XK83-F1
#
_entry.id   AF-A0A401XK83-F1
#
_cell.length_a   1.000
_cell.length_b   1.000
_cell.length_c   1.000
_cell.angle_alpha   90.00
_cell.angle_beta   90.00
_cell.angle_gamma   90.00
#
_symmetry.space_group_name_H-M   'P 1'
#
loop_
_entity.id
_entity.type
_entity.pdbx_description
1 polymer ?
#
loop_
_entity_poly.entity_id
_entity_poly.type
_entity_poly.pdbx_seq_one_letter_code
_entity_poly.pdbx_strand_id
1 'polypeptide(L)'
;MRLVEVIPHPIFKVSVYSHDLHYYIEIEGGPMKQCFKFSKELVSAEKGGINALLDEAFFKQVKTVFDTMHQNFSDAVRRYKNL
;
A
#
# COMPACT_ATOMS: atom_id res chain seq x y z
N MET A 1 -11.05 -0.18 13.46
CA MET A 1 -9.67 -0.46 13.01
C MET A 1 -8.72 0.43 13.78
N ARG A 2 -7.60 -0.09 14.31
CA ARG A 2 -6.60 0.69 15.07
C ARG A 2 -5.29 0.76 14.29
N LEU A 3 -4.70 1.94 14.13
CA LEU A 3 -3.33 2.09 13.61
C LEU A 3 -2.35 1.46 14.60
N VAL A 4 -1.53 0.53 14.14
CA VAL A 4 -0.57 -0.20 14.98
C VAL A 4 0.88 0.06 14.62
N GLU A 5 1.16 0.40 13.35
CA GLU A 5 2.52 0.67 12.88
C GLU A 5 2.49 1.60 11.68
N VAL A 6 3.53 2.44 11.54
CA VAL A 6 3.84 3.16 10.30
C VAL A 6 5.22 2.69 9.87
N ILE A 7 5.30 2.04 8.72
CA ILE A 7 6.57 1.49 8.20
C ILE A 7 7.29 2.60 7.43
N PRO A 8 8.52 2.98 7.83
CA PRO A 8 9.31 3.96 7.09
C PRO A 8 9.60 3.46 5.67
N HIS A 9 9.30 4.28 4.67
CA HIS A 9 9.62 3.97 3.27
C HIS A 9 9.96 5.27 2.52
N PRO A 10 10.99 5.29 1.65
CA PRO A 10 11.47 6.52 1.02
C PRO A 10 10.48 7.16 0.06
N ILE A 11 9.54 6.37 -0.50
CA ILE A 11 8.63 6.81 -1.56
C ILE A 11 7.17 6.84 -1.09
N PHE A 12 6.81 5.97 -0.15
CA PHE A 12 5.42 5.70 0.19
C PHE A 12 5.18 5.96 1.66
N LYS A 13 3.96 6.37 2.00
CA LYS A 13 3.50 6.27 3.38
C LYS A 13 2.81 4.93 3.55
N VAL A 14 3.33 4.09 4.45
CA VAL A 14 2.83 2.73 4.69
C VAL A 14 2.27 2.66 6.10
N SER A 15 0.96 2.51 6.21
CA SER A 15 0.25 2.44 7.49
C SER A 15 -0.33 1.04 7.69
N VAL A 16 -0.05 0.44 8.84
CA VAL A 16 -0.60 -0.86 9.22
C VAL A 16 -1.69 -0.66 10.27
N TYR A 17 -2.88 -1.16 9.96
CA TYR A 17 -4.01 -1.18 10.86
C TYR A 17 -4.33 -2.61 11.29
N SER A 18 -4.78 -2.76 12.53
CA SER A 18 -5.24 -4.01 13.08
C SER A 18 -6.75 -3.95 13.31
N HIS A 19 -7.45 -5.02 12.97
CA HIS A 19 -8.88 -5.17 13.22
C HIS A 19 -9.27 -6.65 13.33
N ASP A 20 -9.74 -7.04 14.51
CA ASP A 20 -10.08 -8.43 14.85
C ASP A 20 -8.97 -9.41 14.46
N LEU A 21 -9.25 -10.32 13.53
CA LEU A 21 -8.35 -11.36 13.04
C LEU A 21 -7.50 -10.91 11.84
N HIS A 22 -7.59 -9.64 11.43
CA HIS A 22 -6.95 -9.16 10.21
C HIS A 22 -6.00 -7.99 10.45
N TYR A 23 -4.97 -7.93 9.61
CA TYR A 23 -4.24 -6.71 9.34
C TYR A 23 -4.75 -6.08 8.04
N TYR A 24 -4.62 -4.76 7.99
CA TYR A 24 -4.85 -3.96 6.82
C TYR A 24 -3.61 -3.11 6.58
N ILE A 25 -3.04 -3.21 5.40
CA ILE A 25 -1.92 -2.34 4.99
C ILE A 25 -2.49 -1.32 4.02
N GLU A 26 -2.27 -0.05 4.33
CA GLU A 26 -2.57 1.08 3.46
C GLU A 26 -1.26 1.67 2.96
N ILE A 27 -1.10 1.72 1.65
CA ILE A 27 0.05 2.33 0.98
C ILE A 27 -0.46 3.57 0.26
N GLU A 28 0.14 4.72 0.54
CA GLU A 28 -0.19 6.00 -0.08
C GLU A 28 1.00 6.54 -0.87
N GLY A 29 0.71 7.07 -2.06
CA GLY A 29 1.66 7.64 -3.00
C GLY A 29 1.01 8.77 -3.78
N GLY A 30 1.30 10.02 -3.41
CA GLY A 30 0.59 11.18 -3.95
C GLY A 30 -0.92 11.09 -3.67
N PRO A 31 -1.80 11.28 -4.67
CA PRO A 31 -3.25 11.21 -4.51
C PRO A 31 -3.81 9.78 -4.51
N MET A 32 -2.95 8.77 -4.64
CA MET A 32 -3.34 7.38 -4.82
C MET A 32 -3.16 6.58 -3.53
N LYS A 33 -4.01 5.57 -3.37
CA LYS A 33 -4.03 4.69 -2.22
C LYS A 33 -4.33 3.26 -2.65
N GLN A 34 -3.57 2.30 -2.12
CA GLN A 34 -3.80 0.87 -2.29
C GLN A 34 -3.90 0.21 -0.91
N CYS A 35 -4.87 -0.68 -0.73
CA CYS A 35 -5.10 -1.37 0.52
C CYS A 35 -5.07 -2.90 0.35
N PHE A 36 -4.42 -3.59 1.28
CA PHE A 36 -4.43 -5.05 1.39
C PHE A 36 -5.03 -5.47 2.73
N LYS A 37 -5.85 -6.52 2.73
CA LYS A 37 -6.39 -7.16 3.93
C LYS A 37 -5.93 -8.62 3.96
N PHE A 38 -5.38 -9.06 5.09
CA PHE A 38 -4.94 -10.45 5.27
C PHE A 38 -5.07 -10.90 6.73
N SER A 39 -5.14 -12.21 6.93
CA SER A 39 -5.22 -12.82 8.27
C SER A 39 -3.95 -12.53 9.06
N LYS A 40 -4.09 -12.29 10.38
CA LYS A 40 -2.96 -12.16 11.31
C LYS A 40 -2.11 -13.43 11.36
N GLU A 41 -2.69 -14.59 11.08
CA GLU A 41 -2.00 -15.89 11.08
C GLU A 41 -0.95 -16.01 9.96
N LEU A 42 -1.07 -15.21 8.89
CA LEU A 42 -0.11 -15.19 7.79
C LEU A 42 1.28 -14.72 8.25
N VAL A 43 1.32 -13.89 9.29
CA VAL A 43 2.52 -13.16 9.68
C VAL A 43 2.99 -13.61 11.06
N SER A 44 4.23 -14.11 11.13
CA SER A 44 4.87 -14.48 12.39
C SER A 44 6.06 -13.57 12.71
N ALA A 45 6.27 -13.27 13.99
CA ALA A 45 7.42 -12.48 14.45
C ALA A 45 8.75 -13.18 14.11
N GLU A 46 8.81 -14.51 14.19
CA GLU A 46 10.00 -15.31 13.84
C GLU A 46 10.44 -15.13 12.38
N LYS A 47 9.51 -14.83 11.48
CA LYS A 47 9.80 -14.57 10.05
C LYS A 47 10.05 -13.09 9.75
N GLY A 48 10.17 -12.23 10.77
CA GLY A 48 10.38 -10.78 10.60
C GLY A 48 9.10 -9.96 10.49
N GLY A 49 7.94 -10.53 10.81
CA GLY A 49 6.68 -9.80 10.89
C GLY A 49 6.21 -9.25 9.54
N ILE A 50 5.44 -8.15 9.57
CA ILE A 50 4.86 -7.54 8.37
C ILE A 50 5.95 -6.96 7.46
N ASN A 51 7.03 -6.43 8.04
CA ASN A 51 8.15 -5.87 7.28
C ASN A 51 8.81 -6.89 6.35
N ALA A 52 8.88 -8.17 6.74
CA ALA A 52 9.41 -9.22 5.87
C ALA A 52 8.45 -9.62 4.74
N LEU A 53 7.14 -9.40 4.91
CA LEU A 53 6.15 -9.61 3.85
C LEU A 53 6.19 -8.47 2.81
N LEU A 54 6.47 -7.25 3.26
CA LEU A 54 6.58 -6.06 2.41
C LEU A 54 8.03 -5.82 2.00
N ASP A 55 8.58 -6.76 1.24
CA ASP A 55 9.95 -6.68 0.76
C ASP A 55 10.12 -5.68 -0.41
N GLU A 56 11.37 -5.54 -0.85
CA GLU A 56 11.71 -4.65 -1.97
C GLU A 56 10.99 -5.06 -3.27
N ALA A 57 10.83 -6.35 -3.53
CA ALA A 57 10.17 -6.84 -4.73
C ALA A 57 8.69 -6.46 -4.74
N PHE A 58 8.02 -6.60 -3.59
CA PHE A 58 6.66 -6.12 -3.38
C PHE A 58 6.55 -4.62 -3.65
N PHE A 59 7.40 -3.78 -3.03
CA PHE A 59 7.34 -2.34 -3.22
C PHE A 59 7.66 -1.89 -4.65
N LYS A 60 8.54 -2.62 -5.37
CA LYS A 60 8.80 -2.38 -6.79
C LYS A 60 7.55 -2.59 -7.64
N GLN A 61 6.77 -3.64 -7.35
CA GLN A 61 5.52 -3.90 -8.07
C GLN A 61 4.40 -2.93 -7.67
N VAL A 62 4.32 -2.56 -6.38
CA VAL A 62 3.44 -1.49 -5.91
C VAL A 62 3.74 -0.19 -6.66
N LYS A 63 5.01 0.18 -6.84
CA LYS A 63 5.36 1.37 -7.62
C LYS A 63 4.82 1.30 -9.05
N THR A 64 4.98 0.18 -9.73
CA THR A 64 4.43 -0.01 -11.09
C THR A 64 2.91 0.16 -11.14
N VAL A 65 2.20 -0.34 -10.13
CA VAL A 65 0.74 -0.14 -9.99
C VAL A 65 0.42 1.35 -9.81
N PHE A 66 1.15 2.06 -8.95
CA PHE A 66 0.94 3.49 -8.71
C PHE A 66 1.26 4.34 -9.94
N ASP A 67 2.33 4.02 -10.68
CA ASP A 67 2.65 4.68 -11.94
C ASP A 67 1.49 4.50 -12.95
N THR A 68 0.91 3.29 -13.00
CA THR A 68 -0.25 2.99 -13.85
C THR A 68 -1.51 3.75 -13.41
N MET A 69 -1.79 3.78 -12.11
CA MET A 69 -2.90 4.55 -11.54
C MET A 69 -2.76 6.04 -11.86
N HIS A 70 -1.55 6.58 -11.77
CA HIS A 70 -1.25 7.97 -12.08
C HIS A 70 -1.52 8.28 -13.55
N GLN A 71 -1.05 7.41 -14.46
CA GLN A 71 -1.28 7.55 -15.89
C GLN A 71 -2.78 7.52 -16.22
N ASN A 72 -3.51 6.53 -15.68
CA ASN A 72 -4.94 6.38 -15.89
C ASN A 72 -5.71 7.62 -15.44
N PHE A 73 -5.38 8.16 -14.26
CA PHE A 73 -6.01 9.37 -13.74
C PHE A 73 -5.66 10.61 -14.56
N SER A 74 -4.38 10.76 -14.93
CA SER A 74 -3.92 11.88 -15.76
C SER A 74 -4.60 11.90 -17.12
N ASP A 75 -4.76 10.74 -17.75
CA ASP A 75 -5.45 10.64 -19.04
C ASP A 75 -6.96 10.92 -18.91
N ALA A 76 -7.59 10.49 -17.82
CA ALA A 76 -8.99 10.82 -17.55
C ALA A 76 -9.17 12.34 -17.37
N VAL A 77 -8.28 12.99 -16.61
CA VAL A 77 -8.29 14.44 -16.42
C VAL A 77 -8.04 15.17 -17.75
N ARG A 78 -7.12 14.69 -18.58
CA ARG A 78 -6.85 15.28 -19.89
C ARG A 78 -8.06 15.19 -20.83
N ARG A 79 -8.73 14.04 -20.88
CA ARG A 79 -9.99 13.88 -21.63
C ARG A 79 -11.08 14.82 -21.13
N TYR A 80 -11.21 14.96 -19.81
CA TYR A 80 -12.20 15.84 -19.18
C TYR A 80 -11.95 17.32 -19.49
N LYS A 81 -10.69 17.77 -19.46
CA LYS A 81 -10.30 19.17 -19.73
C LYS A 81 -10.30 19.56 -21.21
N ASN A 82 -10.34 18.57 -22.12
CA ASN A 82 -10.37 18.79 -23.57
C ASN A 82 -11.81 18.74 -24.14
N LEU A 83 -12.81 18.99 -23.28
CA LEU A 83 -14.17 19.44 -23.62
C LEU A 83 -14.27 20.94 -23.32
#